data_AF-A0A970ZLG1-F1
#
_entry.id   AF-A0A970ZLG1-F1
#
_cell.length_a   1.000
_cell.length_b   1.000
_cell.length_c   1.000
_cell.angle_alpha   90.00
_cell.angle_beta   90.00
_cell.angle_gamma   90.00
#
_symmetry.space_group_name_H-M   'P 1'
#
loop_
_entity.id
_entity.type
_entity.pdbx_description
1 polymer ?
#
loop_
_entity_poly.entity_id
_entity_poly.type
_entity_poly.pdbx_seq_one_letter_code
_entity_poly.pdbx_strand_id
1 'polypeptide(L)' 'KELIAIKDLERELGKTLLAFTCHKVDPAEINDEQLAKLQKVENELGISLVAVQR' A
#
# COMPACT_ATOMS: atom_id res chain seq x y z
N LYS A 1 4.30 -4.95 20.72
CA LYS A 1 4.02 -6.35 20.30
C LYS A 1 3.67 -6.39 18.82
N GLU A 2 3.08 -5.32 18.26
CA GLU A 2 2.73 -5.20 16.84
C GLU A 2 3.94 -5.25 15.88
N LEU A 3 5.08 -4.64 16.24
CA LEU A 3 6.27 -4.64 15.37
C LEU A 3 6.87 -6.03 15.13
N ILE A 4 6.69 -6.98 16.06
CA ILE A 4 7.16 -8.36 15.88
C ILE A 4 6.25 -9.09 14.89
N ALA A 5 4.94 -8.92 15.03
CA ALA A 5 3.96 -9.50 14.12
C ALA A 5 4.15 -9.01 12.67
N ILE A 6 4.44 -7.72 12.47
CA ILE A 6 4.74 -7.16 11.14
C ILE A 6 6.02 -7.77 10.57
N LYS A 7 7.09 -7.85 11.37
CA LYS A 7 8.38 -8.41 10.91
C LYS A 7 8.32 -9.89 10.57
N ASP A 8 7.57 -10.67 11.33
CA ASP A 8 7.40 -12.09 11.02
C ASP A 8 6.59 -12.27 9.73
N LEU A 9 5.59 -11.42 9.50
CA LEU A 9 4.83 -11.39 8.24
C LEU A 9 5.69 -10.94 7.05
N GLU A 10 6.57 -9.93 7.22
CA GLU A 10 7.55 -9.53 6.19
C GLU A 10 8.44 -10.70 5.78
N ARG A 11 8.90 -11.50 6.75
CA ARG A 11 9.74 -12.68 6.49
C ARG A 11 8.97 -13.76 5.75
N GLU A 12 7.71 -14.00 6.11
CA GLU A 12 6.87 -15.00 5.44
C GLU A 12 6.57 -14.61 3.98
N LEU A 13 6.24 -13.35 3.73
CA LEU A 13 5.95 -12.84 2.38
C LEU A 13 7.21 -12.63 1.53
N GLY A 14 8.38 -12.52 2.18
CA GLY A 14 9.63 -12.12 1.52
C GLY A 14 9.58 -10.70 0.97
N LYS A 15 8.78 -9.82 1.60
CA LYS A 15 8.54 -8.43 1.20
C LYS A 15 8.61 -7.51 2.40
N THR A 16 9.11 -6.30 2.21
CA THR A 16 9.05 -5.24 3.21
C THR A 16 7.65 -4.64 3.23
N LEU A 17 7.05 -4.51 4.41
CA LEU A 17 5.71 -3.97 4.62
C LEU A 17 5.82 -2.52 5.10
N LEU A 18 5.00 -1.66 4.50
CA LEU A 18 4.86 -0.27 4.92
C LEU A 18 3.54 -0.13 5.68
N ALA A 19 3.62 0.28 6.95
CA ALA A 19 2.46 0.56 7.77
C ALA A 19 2.20 2.08 7.81
N PHE A 20 1.00 2.50 7.38
CA PHE A 20 0.57 3.90 7.41
C PHE A 20 -0.53 4.07 8.46
N THR A 21 -0.24 4.76 9.58
CA THR A 21 -1.18 4.92 10.70
C THR A 21 -1.47 6.39 11.06
N CYS A 22 -0.98 7.35 10.28
CA CYS A 22 -1.17 8.78 10.57
C CYS A 22 -2.65 9.21 10.53
N HIS A 23 -3.43 8.56 9.68
CA HIS A 23 -4.88 8.73 9.59
C HIS A 23 -5.53 7.36 9.45
N LYS A 24 -6.68 7.16 10.10
CA LYS A 24 -7.49 5.96 9.86
C LYS A 24 -8.10 6.11 8.48
N VAL A 25 -7.52 5.42 7.50
CA VAL A 25 -7.94 5.44 6.11
C VAL A 25 -8.17 4.00 5.68
N ASP A 26 -9.32 3.75 5.07
CA ASP A 26 -9.69 2.42 4.59
C ASP A 26 -9.21 2.25 3.14
N PRO A 27 -8.75 1.06 2.71
CA PRO A 27 -8.38 0.83 1.32
C PRO A 27 -9.53 1.15 0.38
N ALA A 28 -9.25 1.85 -0.71
CA ALA A 28 -10.26 2.13 -1.72
C ALA A 28 -10.43 0.95 -2.67
N GLU A 29 -11.67 0.50 -2.86
CA GLU A 29 -12.01 -0.32 -4.03
C GLU A 29 -11.84 0.50 -5.30
N ILE A 30 -11.00 0.03 -6.21
CA ILE A 30 -10.76 0.64 -7.52
C ILE A 30 -10.91 -0.41 -8.61
N ASN A 31 -11.39 0.03 -9.77
CA ASN A 31 -11.50 -0.82 -10.96
C ASN A 31 -10.20 -0.83 -11.78
N ASP A 32 -10.15 -1.69 -12.81
CA ASP A 32 -8.96 -1.88 -13.65
C ASP A 32 -8.51 -0.60 -14.37
N GLU A 33 -9.45 0.26 -14.79
CA GLU A 33 -9.13 1.53 -15.46
C GLU A 33 -8.46 2.52 -14.49
N GLN A 34 -8.97 2.59 -13.27
CA GLN A 34 -8.40 3.41 -12.20
C GLN A 34 -7.03 2.88 -11.77
N LEU A 35 -6.88 1.55 -11.67
CA LEU A 35 -5.61 0.90 -11.37
C LEU A 35 -4.55 1.21 -12.45
N ALA A 36 -4.92 1.14 -13.73
CA ALA A 36 -4.00 1.48 -14.82
C ALA A 36 -3.53 2.94 -14.78
N LYS A 37 -4.44 3.88 -14.43
CA LYS A 37 -4.08 5.30 -14.24
C LYS A 37 -3.15 5.48 -13.04
N LEU A 38 -3.42 4.80 -11.93
CA LEU A 38 -2.59 4.84 -10.74
C LEU A 38 -1.17 4.33 -11.03
N GLN A 39 -1.05 3.16 -11.67
CA GLN A 39 0.24 2.58 -12.06
C GLN A 39 1.02 3.47 -13.02
N LYS A 40 0.35 4.16 -13.96
CA LYS A 40 1.02 5.11 -14.85
C LYS A 40 1.69 6.24 -14.05
N VAL A 41 0.96 6.83 -13.10
CA VAL A 41 1.49 7.92 -12.26
C VAL A 41 2.59 7.42 -11.32
N GLU A 42 2.46 6.22 -10.75
CA GLU A 42 3.51 5.58 -9.95
C GLU A 42 4.83 5.47 -10.72
N ASN A 43 4.76 5.02 -11.98
CA ASN A 43 5.93 4.87 -12.84
C ASN A 43 6.54 6.22 -13.28
N GLU A 44 5.71 7.22 -13.57
CA GLU A 44 6.17 8.57 -13.95
C GLU A 44 6.91 9.27 -12.80
N LEU A 45 6.45 9.06 -11.56
CA LEU A 45 7.00 9.73 -10.37
C LEU A 45 8.04 8.88 -9.63
N GLY A 46 8.14 7.58 -9.92
CA GLY A 46 9.03 6.65 -9.22
C GLY A 46 8.63 6.42 -7.76
N ILE A 47 7.33 6.48 -7.46
CA ILE A 47 6.76 6.30 -6.11
C ILE A 47 5.68 5.22 -6.11
N SER A 48 5.37 4.68 -4.95
CA SER A 48 4.19 3.83 -4.77
C SER A 48 3.03 4.63 -4.19
N LEU A 49 1.86 4.52 -4.83
CA LEU A 49 0.62 5.19 -4.47
C LEU A 49 -0.37 4.14 -3.97
N VAL A 50 -0.96 4.39 -2.80
CA VAL A 50 -2.01 3.54 -2.24
C VAL A 50 -3.32 4.30 -2.27
N ALA A 51 -4.32 3.77 -2.98
CA ALA A 51 -5.65 4.35 -3.03
C ALA A 51 -6.40 4.07 -1.71
N VAL A 52 -6.90 5.12 -1.06
CA VAL A 52 -7.63 5.03 0.21
C VAL A 52 -8.90 5.89 0.18
N GLN A 53 -9.94 5.46 0.88
CA GLN A 53 -11.17 6.21 1.13
C GLN A 53 -11.06 6.98 2.45
N ARG A 54 -11.71 8.15 2.51
CA ARG A 54 -11.87 8.97 3.72
C ARG A 54 -13.33 8.98 4.14
#